data_AF-A0A7X6L338-F1
#
_entry.id   AF-A0A7X6L338-F1
#
_cell.length_a   1.000
_cell.length_b   1.000
_cell.length_c   1.000
_cell.angle_alpha   90.00
_cell.angle_beta   90.00
_cell.angle_gamma   90.00
#
_symmetry.space_group_name_H-M   'P 1'
#
loop_
_entity.id
_entity.type
_entity.pdbx_description
1 polymer ?
#
loop_
_entity_poly.entity_id
_entity_poly.type
_entity_poly.pdbx_seq_one_letter_code
_entity_poly.pdbx_strand_id
1 'polypeptide(L)'
;MTRTTAALAARTTAAFAAGATLFALLLTGCGDDKTNDAGSQATTTATQAAAQVDSVKAGAFLVSFRGAFPKLSEGKDDAKIASILTETCGDIKAGKSEDDVVANITKRAGGATRPSSEEAKAIYQMAKLMC
;
A
#
# COMPACT_ATOMS: atom_id res chain seq x y z
N MET A 1 -14.39 -38.40 -47.59
CA MET A 1 -13.16 -39.22 -47.49
C MET A 1 -11.95 -38.29 -47.55
N THR A 2 -11.30 -38.10 -46.41
CA THR A 2 -9.87 -37.85 -46.14
C THR A 2 -9.05 -36.90 -47.02
N ARG A 3 -8.48 -35.85 -46.39
CA ARG A 3 -7.16 -35.15 -46.60
C ARG A 3 -7.32 -33.65 -46.25
N THR A 4 -6.46 -32.94 -45.52
CA THR A 4 -5.14 -33.16 -44.91
C THR A 4 -4.94 -32.03 -43.88
N THR A 5 -4.23 -32.30 -42.80
CA THR A 5 -3.70 -31.34 -41.83
C THR A 5 -2.68 -30.38 -42.46
N ALA A 6 -2.79 -29.08 -42.18
CA ALA A 6 -1.65 -28.15 -42.22
C ALA A 6 -1.88 -27.05 -41.18
N ALA A 7 -0.99 -27.02 -40.18
CA ALA A 7 -0.92 -25.97 -39.19
C ALA A 7 -0.32 -24.70 -39.82
N LEU A 8 -0.97 -23.55 -39.62
CA LEU A 8 -0.32 -22.24 -39.72
C LEU A 8 -0.78 -21.39 -38.54
N ALA A 9 0.18 -21.01 -37.70
CA ALA A 9 -0.01 -20.07 -36.62
C ALA A 9 -0.32 -18.67 -37.19
N ALA A 10 -1.43 -18.08 -36.78
CA ALA A 10 -1.68 -16.65 -36.88
C ALA A 10 -2.27 -16.16 -35.55
N ARG A 11 -1.46 -15.37 -34.85
CA ARG A 11 -1.86 -14.47 -33.77
C ARG A 11 -2.76 -13.37 -34.35
N THR A 12 -3.48 -12.66 -33.47
CA THR A 12 -4.22 -11.39 -33.72
C THR A 12 -5.59 -11.59 -34.42
N THR A 13 -6.72 -10.99 -34.06
CA THR A 13 -7.08 -9.92 -33.12
C THR A 13 -8.59 -10.10 -32.84
N ALA A 14 -9.01 -10.28 -31.59
CA ALA A 14 -10.43 -10.20 -31.26
C ALA A 14 -10.75 -8.72 -30.96
N ALA A 15 -11.55 -8.12 -31.84
CA ALA A 15 -12.08 -6.78 -31.71
C ALA A 15 -12.92 -6.66 -30.43
N PHE A 16 -12.50 -5.81 -29.49
CA PHE A 16 -13.39 -5.29 -28.47
C PHE A 16 -13.84 -3.89 -28.87
N ALA A 17 -15.14 -3.81 -29.08
CA ALA A 17 -15.87 -2.64 -29.56
C ALA A 17 -15.91 -1.52 -28.52
N ALA A 18 -15.91 -0.31 -29.08
CA ALA A 18 -16.24 0.99 -28.51
C ALA A 18 -16.89 1.04 -27.11
N GLY A 19 -16.24 1.78 -26.21
CA GLY A 19 -16.82 2.28 -24.96
C GLY A 19 -16.11 3.57 -24.55
N ALA A 20 -16.44 4.68 -25.22
CA ALA A 20 -16.02 6.02 -24.79
C ALA A 20 -17.00 6.52 -23.73
N THR A 21 -16.68 6.35 -22.46
CA THR A 21 -17.36 7.00 -21.34
C THR A 21 -16.36 7.89 -20.60
N LEU A 22 -16.39 9.16 -20.99
CA LEU A 22 -16.13 10.38 -20.22
C LEU A 22 -15.43 10.20 -18.85
N PHE A 23 -14.10 10.32 -18.85
CA PHE A 23 -13.33 10.66 -17.65
C PHE A 23 -13.40 12.18 -17.44
N ALA A 24 -14.42 12.63 -16.71
CA ALA A 24 -14.52 14.00 -16.24
C ALA A 24 -15.18 14.01 -14.86
N LEU A 25 -14.41 13.66 -13.82
CA LEU A 25 -14.70 14.08 -12.46
C LEU A 25 -13.41 14.60 -11.78
N LEU A 26 -13.29 15.92 -11.85
CA LEU A 26 -12.93 16.81 -10.72
C LEU A 26 -11.50 16.74 -10.20
N LEU A 27 -10.58 17.40 -10.92
CA LEU A 27 -9.61 18.27 -10.25
C LEU A 27 -10.36 19.54 -9.80
N THR A 28 -10.85 19.53 -8.56
CA THR A 28 -11.18 20.77 -7.83
C THR A 28 -10.14 20.94 -6.73
N GLY A 29 -9.12 21.74 -7.02
CA GLY A 29 -8.34 22.43 -6.00
C GLY A 29 -9.06 23.71 -5.55
N CYS A 30 -8.59 24.26 -4.41
CA CYS A 30 -8.99 25.49 -3.70
C CYS A 30 -10.15 25.31 -2.68
N GLY A 31 -10.08 25.71 -1.41
CA GLY A 31 -9.09 26.49 -0.65
C GLY A 31 -9.41 26.49 0.86
N ASP A 32 -8.48 27.06 1.63
CA ASP A 32 -8.37 27.17 3.10
C ASP A 32 -9.55 27.89 3.81
N ASP A 33 -10.03 27.35 4.93
CA ASP A 33 -10.65 28.14 6.02
C ASP A 33 -10.58 27.42 7.37
N LYS A 34 -10.44 28.21 8.44
CA LYS A 34 -9.96 27.82 9.78
C LYS A 34 -11.02 27.22 10.73
N THR A 35 -10.52 26.43 11.69
CA THR A 35 -11.02 26.20 13.06
C THR A 35 -12.01 25.06 13.31
N ASN A 36 -11.50 23.93 13.81
CA ASN A 36 -11.71 23.54 15.21
C ASN A 36 -10.72 22.45 15.64
N ASP A 37 -9.77 22.83 16.50
CA ASP A 37 -9.00 21.95 17.37
C ASP A 37 -9.94 21.24 18.35
N ALA A 38 -10.45 20.07 17.94
CA ALA A 38 -10.99 19.08 18.86
C ALA A 38 -9.89 18.03 19.08
N GLY A 39 -9.11 18.25 20.14
CA GLY A 39 -8.04 17.35 20.54
C GLY A 39 -8.54 15.93 20.73
N SER A 40 -7.88 15.00 20.04
CA SER A 40 -7.79 13.61 20.47
C SER A 40 -6.30 13.28 20.57
N GLN A 41 -5.87 12.96 21.78
CA GLN A 41 -4.49 12.76 22.23
C GLN A 41 -3.82 11.49 21.62
N ALA A 42 -3.90 11.33 20.31
CA ALA A 42 -3.18 10.31 19.55
C ALA A 42 -1.98 10.89 18.77
N THR A 43 -1.82 12.21 18.80
CA THR A 43 -0.93 12.96 17.90
C THR A 43 0.54 12.87 18.27
N THR A 44 0.94 12.60 19.51
CA THR A 44 2.37 12.60 19.86
C THR A 44 3.13 11.46 19.18
N THR A 45 2.56 10.26 19.11
CA THR A 45 3.19 9.11 18.43
C THR A 45 3.05 9.21 16.91
N ALA A 46 1.90 9.67 16.40
CA ALA A 46 1.66 9.79 14.97
C ALA A 46 2.44 10.96 14.33
N THR A 47 2.60 12.08 15.02
CA THR A 47 3.41 13.22 14.57
C THR A 47 4.91 12.91 14.63
N GLN A 48 5.37 12.20 15.66
CA GLN A 48 6.78 11.77 15.73
C GLN A 48 7.11 10.66 14.71
N ALA A 49 6.14 9.80 14.40
CA ALA A 49 6.24 8.88 13.28
C ALA A 49 6.30 9.65 11.94
N ALA A 50 5.36 10.54 11.67
CA ALA A 50 5.28 11.31 10.42
C ALA A 50 6.56 12.12 10.06
N ALA A 51 7.44 12.41 11.02
CA ALA A 51 8.71 13.09 10.75
C ALA A 51 9.70 12.28 9.87
N GLN A 52 9.53 10.95 9.77
CA GLN A 52 10.45 10.07 9.04
C GLN A 52 10.02 9.76 7.60
N VAL A 53 8.75 9.98 7.25
CA VAL A 53 8.15 9.61 5.96
C VAL A 53 7.16 10.69 5.53
N ASP A 54 7.36 11.26 4.33
CA ASP A 54 6.43 12.26 3.79
C ASP A 54 5.02 11.69 3.53
N SER A 55 4.02 12.55 3.66
CA SER A 55 2.59 12.26 3.47
C SER A 55 2.26 11.57 2.14
N VAL A 56 2.96 11.90 1.04
CA VAL A 56 2.76 11.28 -0.26
C VAL A 56 3.18 9.81 -0.26
N LYS A 57 4.32 9.51 0.38
CA LYS A 57 4.84 8.14 0.52
C LYS A 57 3.93 7.30 1.42
N ALA A 58 3.44 7.89 2.52
CA ALA A 58 2.47 7.23 3.40
C ALA A 58 1.17 6.91 2.66
N GLY A 59 0.64 7.84 1.85
CA GLY A 59 -0.52 7.61 1.00
C GLY A 59 -0.31 6.51 -0.04
N ALA A 60 0.84 6.49 -0.72
CA ALA A 60 1.17 5.46 -1.68
C ALA A 60 1.29 4.07 -1.03
N PHE A 61 1.89 3.99 0.15
CA PHE A 61 1.96 2.76 0.92
C PHE A 61 0.58 2.28 1.36
N LEU A 62 -0.28 3.17 1.85
CA LEU A 62 -1.65 2.84 2.25
C LEU A 62 -2.43 2.15 1.13
N VAL A 63 -2.43 2.75 -0.06
CA VAL A 63 -3.11 2.20 -1.24
C VAL A 63 -2.51 0.85 -1.63
N SER A 64 -1.19 0.75 -1.66
CA SER A 64 -0.50 -0.49 -2.06
C SER A 64 -0.70 -1.61 -1.03
N PHE A 65 -0.66 -1.29 0.27
CA PHE A 65 -0.84 -2.22 1.37
C PHE A 65 -2.28 -2.78 1.36
N ARG A 66 -3.28 -1.92 1.19
CA ARG A 66 -4.69 -2.34 1.10
C ARG A 66 -4.96 -3.20 -0.14
N GLY A 67 -4.32 -2.87 -1.27
CA GLY A 67 -4.43 -3.65 -2.51
C GLY A 67 -3.76 -5.02 -2.42
N ALA A 68 -2.56 -5.09 -1.83
CA ALA A 68 -1.78 -6.33 -1.74
C ALA A 68 -2.21 -7.23 -0.59
N PHE A 69 -2.66 -6.65 0.54
CA PHE A 69 -2.99 -7.37 1.76
C PHE A 69 -4.38 -6.98 2.30
N PRO A 70 -5.46 -7.29 1.56
CA PRO A 70 -6.82 -6.89 1.96
C PRO A 70 -7.21 -7.49 3.31
N LYS A 71 -6.78 -8.71 3.62
CA LYS A 71 -7.04 -9.38 4.89
C LYS A 71 -6.30 -8.77 6.07
N LEU A 72 -5.07 -8.30 5.86
CA LEU A 72 -4.29 -7.61 6.91
C LEU A 72 -4.79 -6.19 7.15
N SER A 73 -5.49 -5.61 6.18
CA SER A 73 -6.06 -4.25 6.28
C SER A 73 -7.43 -4.22 6.97
N GLU A 74 -8.07 -5.38 7.14
CA GLU A 74 -9.40 -5.49 7.73
C GLU A 74 -9.39 -4.95 9.18
N GLY A 75 -10.25 -3.97 9.46
CA GLY A 75 -10.35 -3.34 10.78
C GLY A 75 -9.18 -2.42 11.16
N LYS A 76 -8.26 -2.11 10.24
CA LYS A 76 -7.20 -1.10 10.46
C LYS A 76 -7.57 0.21 9.78
N ASP A 77 -7.40 1.31 10.51
CA ASP A 77 -7.47 2.65 9.96
C ASP A 77 -6.16 3.04 9.25
N ASP A 78 -6.18 4.17 8.54
CA ASP A 78 -5.04 4.64 7.75
C ASP A 78 -3.83 5.01 8.63
N ALA A 79 -4.05 5.54 9.83
CA ALA A 79 -2.96 5.88 10.73
C ALA A 79 -2.23 4.61 11.20
N LYS A 80 -2.99 3.53 11.46
CA LYS A 80 -2.43 2.22 11.83
C LYS A 80 -1.57 1.62 10.70
N ILE A 81 -2.02 1.71 9.45
CA ILE A 81 -1.27 1.18 8.32
C ILE A 81 -0.04 2.06 8.03
N ALA A 82 -0.17 3.40 8.10
CA ALA A 82 0.94 4.32 7.93
C ALA A 82 2.02 4.18 9.02
N SER A 83 1.64 3.80 10.25
CA SER A 83 2.61 3.54 11.31
C SER A 83 3.51 2.34 10.98
N ILE A 84 2.99 1.32 10.29
CA ILE A 84 3.79 0.16 9.84
C ILE A 84 4.95 0.62 8.96
N LEU A 85 4.68 1.48 7.97
CA LEU A 85 5.72 2.04 7.10
C LEU A 85 6.73 2.82 7.92
N THR A 86 6.24 3.73 8.75
CA THR A 86 7.12 4.65 9.47
C THR A 86 8.03 3.93 10.45
N GLU A 87 7.48 3.02 11.27
CA GLU A 87 8.26 2.25 12.22
C GLU A 87 9.25 1.31 11.50
N THR A 88 8.87 0.79 10.33
CA THR A 88 9.78 0.00 9.49
C THR A 88 10.94 0.84 8.96
N CYS A 89 10.67 2.06 8.50
CA CYS A 89 11.72 2.99 8.08
C CYS A 89 12.63 3.40 9.24
N GLY A 90 12.08 3.58 10.45
CA GLY A 90 12.87 3.79 11.65
C GLY A 90 13.82 2.63 11.95
N ASP A 91 13.33 1.39 11.88
CA ASP A 91 14.14 0.19 12.08
C ASP A 91 15.26 0.04 11.03
N ILE A 92 14.96 0.32 9.76
CA ILE A 92 15.94 0.27 8.66
C ILE A 92 17.02 1.34 8.86
N LYS A 93 16.63 2.58 9.17
CA LYS A 93 17.57 3.68 9.45
C LYS A 93 18.44 3.42 10.68
N ALA A 94 17.90 2.69 11.66
CA ALA A 94 18.63 2.25 12.84
C ALA A 94 19.62 1.09 12.56
N GLY A 95 19.68 0.57 11.33
CA GLY A 95 20.62 -0.49 10.95
C GLY A 95 20.25 -1.87 11.48
N LYS A 96 18.97 -2.10 11.81
CA LYS A 96 18.51 -3.44 12.23
C LYS A 96 18.62 -4.45 11.09
N SER A 97 18.80 -5.72 11.46
CA SER A 97 18.83 -6.81 10.48
C SER A 97 17.47 -6.96 9.78
N GLU A 98 17.48 -7.41 8.52
CA GLU A 98 16.22 -7.65 7.78
C GLU A 98 15.29 -8.58 8.55
N ASP A 99 15.82 -9.64 9.16
CA ASP A 99 15.03 -10.60 9.94
C ASP A 99 14.37 -9.93 11.16
N ASP A 100 15.08 -9.04 11.85
CA ASP A 100 14.51 -8.29 12.98
C ASP A 100 13.41 -7.33 12.52
N VAL A 101 13.62 -6.64 11.39
CA VAL A 101 12.62 -5.72 10.83
C VAL A 101 11.36 -6.49 10.39
N VAL A 102 11.53 -7.63 9.72
CA VAL A 102 10.43 -8.51 9.29
C VAL A 102 9.67 -9.09 10.49
N ALA A 103 10.38 -9.49 11.56
CA ALA A 103 9.76 -9.93 12.80
C ALA A 103 8.94 -8.81 13.46
N ASN A 104 9.42 -7.57 13.42
CA ASN A 104 8.68 -6.42 13.95
C ASN A 104 7.47 -6.06 13.06
N ILE A 105 7.58 -6.15 11.74
CA ILE A 105 6.45 -5.99 10.82
C ILE A 105 5.35 -7.00 11.13
N THR A 106 5.70 -8.27 11.33
CA THR A 106 4.73 -9.32 11.70
C THR A 106 3.93 -8.93 12.95
N LYS A 107 4.58 -8.29 13.93
CA LYS A 107 3.93 -7.83 15.16
C LYS A 107 3.02 -6.61 14.92
N ARG A 108 3.46 -5.62 14.13
CA ARG A 108 2.71 -4.36 13.87
C ARG A 108 1.55 -4.55 12.90
N ALA A 109 1.80 -5.26 11.81
CA ALA A 109 0.81 -5.58 10.78
C ALA A 109 -0.19 -6.62 11.27
N GLY A 110 0.15 -7.37 12.33
CA GLY A 110 -0.76 -8.26 13.05
C GLY A 110 -1.98 -7.56 13.65
N GLY A 111 -3.03 -8.33 13.87
CA GLY A 111 -4.29 -7.91 14.47
C GLY A 111 -5.18 -9.13 14.64
N ALA A 112 -6.41 -9.09 14.13
CA ALA A 112 -7.27 -10.26 14.03
C ALA A 112 -6.67 -11.35 13.11
N THR A 113 -5.97 -10.94 12.05
CA THR A 113 -5.19 -11.82 11.18
C THR A 113 -3.70 -11.51 11.38
N ARG A 114 -2.90 -12.56 11.46
CA ARG A 114 -1.45 -12.45 11.58
C ARG A 114 -0.82 -12.63 10.20
N PRO A 115 0.09 -11.74 9.76
CA PRO A 115 0.80 -11.89 8.49
C PRO A 115 1.56 -13.22 8.45
N SER A 116 1.60 -13.86 7.29
CA SER A 116 2.58 -14.90 7.00
C SER A 116 3.99 -14.32 6.94
N SER A 117 5.00 -15.17 7.02
CA SER A 117 6.40 -14.75 6.84
C SER A 117 6.63 -14.11 5.47
N GLU A 118 5.97 -14.61 4.42
CA GLU A 118 6.08 -14.05 3.07
C GLU A 118 5.40 -12.69 2.98
N GLU A 119 4.22 -12.53 3.59
CA GLU A 119 3.51 -11.25 3.64
C GLU A 119 4.34 -10.20 4.40
N ALA A 120 4.90 -10.56 5.56
CA ALA A 120 5.76 -9.66 6.32
C ALA A 120 7.01 -9.26 5.54
N LYS A 121 7.62 -10.19 4.80
CA LYS A 121 8.76 -9.91 3.93
C LYS A 121 8.38 -9.02 2.74
N ALA A 122 7.20 -9.22 2.15
CA ALA A 122 6.70 -8.37 1.08
C ALA A 122 6.45 -6.93 1.58
N ILE A 123 5.85 -6.77 2.77
CA ILE A 123 5.66 -5.46 3.42
C ILE A 123 7.02 -4.78 3.66
N TYR A 124 8.03 -5.53 4.12
CA TYR A 124 9.39 -4.99 4.28
C TYR A 124 9.95 -4.46 2.96
N GLN A 125 9.85 -5.21 1.86
CA GLN A 125 10.36 -4.77 0.56
C GLN A 125 9.62 -3.53 0.05
N MET A 126 8.30 -3.46 0.23
CA MET A 126 7.50 -2.29 -0.10
C MET A 126 7.95 -1.06 0.70
N ALA A 127 8.14 -1.21 2.01
CA ALA A 127 8.59 -0.14 2.88
C ALA A 127 10.01 0.33 2.53
N LYS A 128 10.94 -0.61 2.31
CA LYS A 128 12.35 -0.32 1.98
C LYS A 128 12.52 0.60 0.77
N LEU A 129 11.66 0.46 -0.24
CA LEU A 129 11.69 1.33 -1.44
C LEU A 129 11.25 2.77 -1.15
N MET A 130 10.59 3.01 -0.01
CA MET A 130 9.98 4.29 0.35
C MET A 130 10.71 5.05 1.48
N CYS A 131 11.65 4.42 2.21
CA CYS A 131 12.19 4.95 3.49
C CYS A 131 13.14 6.18 3.45
#